data_AF-A0A087X3Q6-F1
#
_entry.id   AF-A0A087X3Q6-F1
#
_cell.length_a   1.000
_cell.length_b   1.000
_cell.length_c   1.000
_cell.angle_alpha   90.00
_cell.angle_beta   90.00
_cell.angle_gamma   90.00
#
_symmetry.space_group_name_H-M   'P 1'
#
loop_
_entity.id
_entity.type
_entity.pdbx_description
1 polymer ?
#
loop_
_entity_poly.entity_id
_entity_poly.type
_entity_poly.pdbx_seq_one_letter_code
_entity_poly.pdbx_strand_id
1 'polypeptide(L)'
;MQKIKSLMARQQGLKSPQESMADLSPVENLRIPSTEEMRELRQQPIDPQAEQEIIDSIEEVYFSNDSFDMVRHELEKLPPELNLQELEEYRDKLKRQQAAVSKRVADLILEKQPSYVKELERVTALQANLQLAAVICTNARRQLRVSKEEFTEASLGLLANQRRRQLLTGLLKSLRTIKTLQRTDVRLSEM
;
A
#
# COMPACT_ATOMS: atom_id res chain seq x y z
N MET A 1 -9.57 -32.84 16.04
CA MET A 1 -8.57 -31.76 15.80
C MET A 1 -7.49 -32.19 14.81
N GLN A 2 -7.81 -32.40 13.52
CA GLN A 2 -6.80 -32.78 12.51
C GLN A 2 -6.84 -31.96 11.22
N LYS A 3 -7.76 -30.99 11.08
CA LYS A 3 -7.89 -30.16 9.88
C LYS A 3 -7.11 -28.83 9.89
N ILE A 4 -6.41 -28.51 10.99
CA ILE A 4 -5.70 -27.22 11.15
C ILE A 4 -4.19 -27.34 10.84
N LYS A 5 -3.63 -28.56 10.84
CA LYS A 5 -2.20 -28.77 10.55
C LYS A 5 -1.85 -28.77 9.05
N SER A 6 -2.83 -28.85 8.14
CA SER A 6 -2.54 -28.91 6.69
C SER A 6 -2.45 -27.55 5.98
N LEU A 7 -2.61 -26.43 6.71
CA LEU A 7 -2.51 -25.08 6.14
C LEU A 7 -1.10 -24.46 6.31
N MET A 8 -0.26 -25.04 7.17
CA MET A 8 1.10 -24.54 7.45
C MET A 8 2.19 -25.18 6.57
N ALA A 9 1.88 -26.28 5.88
CA ALA A 9 2.85 -26.97 5.01
C ALA A 9 2.86 -26.46 3.55
N ARG A 10 1.94 -25.57 3.16
CA ARG A 10 1.84 -25.04 1.78
C ARG A 10 2.45 -23.65 1.60
N GLN A 11 3.05 -23.07 2.64
CA GLN A 11 3.72 -21.75 2.60
C GLN A 11 5.26 -21.84 2.54
N GLN A 12 5.84 -23.04 2.53
CA GLN A 12 7.26 -23.22 2.20
C GLN A 12 7.41 -23.30 0.68
N GLY A 13 7.39 -22.13 0.05
CA GLY A 13 7.53 -21.96 -1.38
C GLY A 13 7.33 -20.50 -1.72
N LEU A 14 8.17 -19.63 -1.15
CA LEU A 14 8.32 -18.25 -1.62
C LEU A 14 8.91 -18.31 -3.02
N LYS A 15 8.04 -18.50 -4.01
CA LYS A 15 8.31 -18.21 -5.41
C LYS A 15 8.48 -16.70 -5.54
N SER A 16 9.53 -16.31 -6.25
CA SER A 16 9.97 -14.93 -6.46
C SER A 16 8.82 -14.04 -6.94
N PRO A 17 8.82 -12.73 -6.62
CA PRO A 17 7.71 -11.81 -6.95
C PRO A 17 7.35 -11.64 -8.43
N GLN A 18 8.09 -12.27 -9.35
CA GLN A 18 7.89 -12.14 -10.80
C GLN A 18 6.71 -12.97 -11.33
N GLU A 19 6.23 -14.01 -10.63
CA GLU A 19 5.12 -14.86 -11.13
C GLU A 19 3.73 -14.31 -10.79
N SER A 20 3.59 -13.31 -9.91
CA SER A 20 2.27 -12.81 -9.46
C SER A 20 1.63 -11.77 -10.40
N MET A 21 2.32 -11.33 -11.45
CA MET A 21 1.83 -10.28 -12.37
C MET A 21 1.32 -10.82 -13.71
N ALA A 22 1.33 -12.14 -13.93
CA ALA A 22 0.98 -12.74 -15.23
C ALA A 22 -0.53 -12.84 -15.50
N ASP A 23 -1.41 -12.44 -14.58
CA ASP A 23 -2.86 -12.66 -14.69
C ASP A 23 -3.67 -11.44 -15.15
N LEU A 24 -3.05 -10.40 -15.72
CA LEU A 24 -3.77 -9.25 -16.27
C LEU A 24 -3.35 -8.91 -17.70
N SER A 25 -4.26 -9.21 -18.64
CA SER A 25 -4.40 -8.64 -20.00
C SER A 25 -3.52 -9.22 -21.13
N PRO A 26 -4.11 -9.50 -22.32
CA PRO A 26 -3.39 -9.93 -23.52
C PRO A 26 -2.86 -8.70 -24.27
N VAL A 27 -1.74 -8.14 -23.81
CA VAL A 27 -0.93 -7.22 -24.62
C VAL A 27 0.48 -7.77 -24.65
N GLU A 28 0.92 -8.01 -25.88
CA GLU A 28 2.21 -8.50 -26.35
C GLU A 28 3.31 -8.68 -25.30
N ASN A 29 3.74 -9.93 -25.18
CA ASN A 29 4.85 -10.41 -24.38
C ASN A 29 6.17 -9.68 -24.71
N LEU A 30 6.37 -8.47 -24.18
CA LEU A 30 7.70 -7.96 -23.87
C LEU A 30 8.23 -8.81 -22.71
N ARG A 31 8.86 -9.93 -23.05
CA ARG A 31 9.53 -10.82 -22.09
C ARG A 31 10.61 -9.98 -21.38
N ILE A 32 10.31 -9.48 -20.19
CA ILE A 32 11.30 -8.80 -19.34
C ILE A 32 12.38 -9.85 -19.06
N PRO A 33 13.63 -9.63 -19.50
CA PRO A 33 14.69 -10.59 -19.27
C PRO A 33 14.83 -10.84 -17.76
N SER A 34 14.97 -12.11 -17.40
CA SER A 34 15.23 -12.51 -16.02
C SER A 34 16.51 -11.84 -15.51
N THR A 35 16.62 -11.67 -14.18
CA THR A 35 17.83 -11.10 -13.56
C THR A 35 19.10 -11.90 -13.90
N GLU A 36 18.97 -13.15 -14.31
CA GLU A 36 20.04 -14.01 -14.78
C GLU A 36 20.42 -13.70 -16.24
N GLU A 37 19.44 -13.57 -17.14
CA GLU A 37 19.67 -13.14 -18.55
C GLU A 37 20.29 -11.72 -18.62
N MET A 38 19.91 -10.80 -17.72
CA MET A 38 20.55 -9.47 -17.61
C MET A 38 21.99 -9.53 -17.06
N ARG A 39 22.31 -10.52 -16.21
CA ARG A 39 23.68 -10.75 -15.73
C ARG A 39 24.56 -11.36 -16.80
N GLU A 40 24.01 -12.21 -17.66
CA GLU A 40 24.76 -12.82 -18.76
C GLU A 40 25.21 -11.78 -19.81
N LEU A 41 24.42 -10.72 -20.03
CA LEU A 41 24.79 -9.57 -20.87
C LEU A 41 26.04 -8.80 -20.37
N ARG A 42 26.44 -8.96 -19.09
CA ARG A 42 27.66 -8.33 -18.55
C ARG A 42 28.96 -9.01 -19.00
N GLN A 43 28.91 -10.16 -19.65
CA GLN A 43 30.10 -10.99 -19.91
C GLN A 43 31.06 -10.43 -20.97
N GLN A 44 30.79 -9.28 -21.59
CA GLN A 44 31.78 -8.60 -22.42
C GLN A 44 32.55 -7.53 -21.61
N PRO A 45 33.86 -7.72 -21.37
CA PRO A 45 34.70 -6.73 -20.72
C PRO A 45 35.00 -5.63 -21.73
N ILE A 46 34.08 -4.68 -21.85
CA ILE A 46 34.29 -3.43 -22.59
C ILE A 46 34.51 -2.35 -21.53
N ASP A 47 35.50 -1.49 -21.78
CA ASP A 47 35.83 -0.37 -20.92
C ASP A 47 34.59 0.53 -20.73
N PRO A 48 34.15 0.82 -19.49
CA PRO A 48 32.99 1.67 -19.23
C PRO A 48 33.09 3.07 -19.86
N GLN A 49 34.29 3.59 -20.12
CA GLN A 49 34.46 4.85 -20.86
C GLN A 49 34.15 4.69 -22.35
N ALA A 50 34.60 3.60 -22.98
CA ALA A 50 34.32 3.32 -24.38
C ALA A 50 32.83 3.03 -24.62
N GLU A 51 32.14 2.40 -23.66
CA GLU A 51 30.68 2.21 -23.75
C GLU A 51 29.93 3.53 -23.70
N GLN A 52 30.38 4.47 -22.87
CA GLN A 52 29.77 5.78 -22.77
C GLN A 52 30.01 6.62 -24.03
N GLU A 53 31.22 6.58 -24.61
CA GLU A 53 31.51 7.24 -25.90
C GLU A 53 30.65 6.67 -27.04
N ILE A 54 30.39 5.35 -27.05
CA ILE A 54 29.49 4.73 -28.03
C ILE A 54 28.06 5.25 -27.84
N ILE A 55 27.60 5.41 -26.60
CA ILE A 55 26.27 5.94 -26.30
C ILE A 55 26.18 7.42 -26.67
N ASP A 56 27.20 8.20 -26.36
CA ASP A 56 27.27 9.64 -26.66
C ASP A 56 27.39 9.90 -28.18
N SER A 57 27.87 8.90 -28.94
CA SER A 57 27.89 8.93 -30.42
C SER A 57 26.52 8.69 -31.08
N ILE A 58 25.50 8.31 -30.30
CA ILE A 58 24.15 8.09 -30.81
C ILE A 58 23.50 9.45 -31.08
N GLU A 59 22.90 9.59 -32.27
CA GLU A 59 22.21 10.83 -32.64
C GLU A 59 21.06 11.15 -31.68
N GLU A 60 20.96 12.42 -31.28
CA GLU A 60 19.90 12.90 -30.37
C GLU A 60 18.49 12.68 -30.95
N VAL A 61 18.39 12.56 -32.27
CA VAL A 61 17.13 12.30 -33.00
C VAL A 61 16.47 10.99 -32.53
N TYR A 62 17.25 9.96 -32.15
CA TYR A 62 16.71 8.70 -31.63
C TYR A 62 16.07 8.81 -30.24
N PHE A 63 16.31 9.90 -29.49
CA PHE A 63 15.76 10.11 -28.14
C PHE A 63 14.44 10.90 -28.15
N SER A 64 13.94 11.29 -29.32
CA SER A 64 12.71 12.07 -29.45
C SER A 64 11.47 11.18 -29.32
N ASN A 65 10.53 11.54 -28.42
CA ASN A 65 9.44 10.65 -27.98
C ASN A 65 8.16 10.66 -28.84
N ASP A 66 7.94 11.65 -29.72
CA ASP A 66 6.55 11.95 -30.12
C ASP A 66 6.07 11.46 -31.49
N SER A 67 6.93 11.01 -32.41
CA SER A 67 6.50 10.35 -33.67
C SER A 67 7.67 9.93 -34.57
N PHE A 68 8.83 9.62 -33.98
CA PHE A 68 10.03 9.37 -34.78
C PHE A 68 10.00 7.98 -35.42
N ASP A 69 9.88 7.92 -36.75
CA ASP A 69 9.99 6.67 -37.51
C ASP A 69 11.47 6.39 -37.79
N MET A 70 12.10 5.65 -36.87
CA MET A 70 13.51 5.25 -36.98
C MET A 70 13.81 4.56 -38.32
N VAL A 71 12.87 3.75 -38.83
CA VAL A 71 13.08 2.98 -40.06
C VAL A 71 13.15 3.91 -41.26
N ARG A 72 12.25 4.90 -41.34
CA ARG A 72 12.29 5.89 -42.42
C ARG A 72 13.55 6.74 -42.38
N HIS A 73 13.97 7.16 -41.19
CA HIS A 73 15.17 7.95 -41.02
C HIS A 73 16.45 7.21 -41.48
N GLU A 74 16.56 5.91 -41.16
CA GLU A 74 17.67 5.10 -41.65
C GLU A 74 17.62 4.88 -43.16
N LEU A 75 16.42 4.72 -43.73
CA LEU A 75 16.24 4.54 -45.18
C LEU A 75 16.56 5.80 -45.97
N GLU A 76 16.26 6.99 -45.43
CA GLU A 76 16.57 8.28 -46.06
C GLU A 76 18.08 8.62 -46.04
N LYS A 77 18.84 8.04 -45.11
CA LYS A 77 20.30 8.22 -45.01
C LYS A 77 21.11 7.34 -45.97
N LEU A 78 20.48 6.37 -46.64
CA LEU A 78 21.19 5.47 -47.53
C LEU A 78 21.65 6.19 -48.81
N PRO A 79 22.92 6.06 -49.21
CA PRO A 79 23.39 6.62 -50.46
C PRO A 79 22.74 5.92 -51.67
N PRO A 80 22.56 6.64 -52.79
CA PRO A 80 21.95 6.09 -54.01
C PRO A 80 22.82 5.02 -54.70
N GLU A 81 24.13 5.03 -54.46
CA GLU A 81 25.06 3.95 -54.83
C GLU A 81 25.37 3.12 -53.58
N LEU A 82 24.84 1.89 -53.52
CA LEU A 82 25.04 1.02 -52.37
C LEU A 82 26.34 0.21 -52.50
N ASN A 83 27.30 0.49 -51.63
CA ASN A 83 28.42 -0.40 -51.39
C ASN A 83 28.07 -1.39 -50.27
N LEU A 84 28.13 -2.70 -50.57
CA LEU A 84 27.82 -3.75 -49.60
C LEU A 84 28.70 -3.66 -48.35
N GLN A 85 29.99 -3.33 -48.51
CA GLN A 85 30.93 -3.28 -47.40
C GLN A 85 30.62 -2.14 -46.42
N GLU A 86 30.28 -0.96 -46.95
CA GLU A 86 29.90 0.21 -46.14
C GLU A 86 28.57 -0.03 -45.40
N LEU A 87 27.62 -0.73 -46.03
CA LEU A 87 26.36 -1.09 -45.41
C LEU A 87 26.54 -2.10 -44.26
N GLU A 88 27.43 -3.08 -44.42
CA GLU A 88 27.76 -4.02 -43.35
C GLU A 88 28.44 -3.32 -42.17
N GLU A 89 29.38 -2.42 -42.44
CA GLU A 89 30.02 -1.60 -41.41
C GLU A 89 29.00 -0.72 -40.66
N TYR A 90 28.05 -0.12 -41.38
CA TYR A 90 26.99 0.69 -40.78
C TYR A 90 26.07 -0.16 -39.88
N ARG A 91 25.65 -1.32 -40.37
CA ARG A 91 24.85 -2.28 -39.60
C ARG A 91 25.59 -2.76 -38.34
N ASP A 92 26.89 -3.01 -38.44
CA ASP A 92 27.70 -3.46 -37.31
C ASP A 92 27.99 -2.34 -36.29
N LYS A 93 28.00 -1.06 -36.72
CA LYS A 93 28.00 0.10 -35.81
C LYS A 93 26.69 0.18 -35.04
N LEU A 94 25.55 0.07 -35.72
CA LEU A 94 24.23 0.15 -35.09
C LEU A 94 24.01 -0.99 -34.09
N LYS A 95 24.44 -2.22 -34.44
CA LYS A 95 24.43 -3.36 -33.51
C LYS A 95 25.27 -3.12 -32.25
N ARG A 96 26.46 -2.50 -32.40
CA ARG A 96 27.31 -2.14 -31.25
C ARG A 96 26.65 -1.09 -30.36
N GLN A 97 26.03 -0.06 -30.93
CA GLN A 97 25.26 0.93 -30.19
C GLN A 97 24.07 0.30 -29.44
N GLN A 98 23.30 -0.56 -30.11
CA GLN A 98 22.19 -1.28 -29.49
C GLN A 98 22.67 -2.14 -28.31
N ALA A 99 23.78 -2.86 -28.46
CA ALA A 99 24.35 -3.69 -27.40
C ALA A 99 24.80 -2.84 -26.20
N ALA A 100 25.47 -1.72 -26.44
CA ALA A 100 25.91 -0.78 -25.40
C ALA A 100 24.72 -0.18 -24.62
N VAL A 101 23.69 0.29 -25.33
CA VAL A 101 22.47 0.83 -24.70
C VAL A 101 21.74 -0.25 -23.92
N SER A 102 21.58 -1.44 -24.49
CA SER A 102 20.88 -2.56 -23.85
C SER A 102 21.58 -2.98 -22.55
N LYS A 103 22.92 -3.04 -22.55
CA LYS A 103 23.73 -3.29 -21.36
C LYS A 103 23.55 -2.19 -20.31
N ARG A 104 23.64 -0.92 -20.71
CA ARG A 104 23.49 0.23 -19.80
C ARG A 104 22.12 0.27 -19.14
N VAL A 105 21.07 -0.02 -19.91
CA VAL A 105 19.69 -0.11 -19.40
C VAL A 105 19.55 -1.29 -18.44
N ALA A 106 20.07 -2.47 -18.78
CA ALA A 106 20.06 -3.62 -17.88
C ALA A 106 20.78 -3.34 -16.55
N ASP A 107 21.92 -2.65 -16.59
CA ASP A 107 22.66 -2.25 -15.40
C ASP A 107 21.89 -1.25 -14.55
N LEU A 108 21.26 -0.25 -15.19
CA LEU A 108 20.42 0.73 -14.49
C LEU A 108 19.21 0.05 -13.83
N ILE A 109 18.55 -0.88 -14.53
CA ILE A 109 17.43 -1.65 -13.99
C ILE A 109 17.89 -2.43 -12.76
N LEU A 110 18.99 -3.17 -12.86
CA LEU A 110 19.55 -3.95 -11.75
C LEU A 110 19.95 -3.07 -10.55
N GLU A 111 20.49 -1.87 -10.80
CA GLU A 111 20.85 -0.90 -9.75
C GLU A 111 19.61 -0.34 -9.04
N LYS A 112 18.54 -0.02 -9.77
CA LYS A 112 17.33 0.56 -9.20
C LYS A 112 16.39 -0.49 -8.60
N GLN A 113 16.49 -1.75 -9.01
CA GLN A 113 15.66 -2.85 -8.53
C GLN A 113 15.63 -3.00 -6.98
N PRO A 114 16.76 -2.99 -6.23
CA PRO A 114 16.69 -3.08 -4.77
C PRO A 114 15.99 -1.87 -4.12
N SER A 115 16.18 -0.67 -4.66
CA SER A 115 15.47 0.53 -4.17
C SER A 115 13.97 0.44 -4.43
N TYR A 116 13.58 -0.04 -5.60
CA TYR A 116 12.18 -0.26 -5.94
C TYR A 116 11.51 -1.29 -5.03
N VAL A 117 12.16 -2.43 -4.79
CA VAL A 117 11.65 -3.47 -3.87
C VAL A 117 11.48 -2.91 -2.46
N LYS A 118 12.43 -2.12 -1.96
CA LYS A 118 12.33 -1.48 -0.65
C LYS A 118 11.15 -0.51 -0.55
N GLU A 119 10.90 0.29 -1.58
CA GLU A 119 9.74 1.17 -1.60
C GLU A 119 8.43 0.38 -1.68
N LEU A 120 8.41 -0.75 -2.39
CA LEU A 120 7.25 -1.63 -2.47
C LEU A 120 6.94 -2.29 -1.11
N GLU A 121 7.97 -2.76 -0.39
CA GLU A 121 7.86 -3.22 0.99
C GLU A 121 7.34 -2.13 1.93
N ARG A 122 7.80 -0.88 1.75
CA ARG A 122 7.32 0.26 2.53
C ARG A 122 5.85 0.58 2.25
N VAL A 123 5.42 0.55 0.99
CA VAL A 123 4.02 0.77 0.60
C VAL A 123 3.11 -0.32 1.18
N THR A 124 3.53 -1.58 1.10
CA THR A 124 2.76 -2.70 1.66
C THR A 124 2.67 -2.64 3.19
N ALA A 125 3.76 -2.29 3.88
CA ALA A 125 3.75 -2.06 5.32
C ALA A 125 2.82 -0.90 5.72
N LEU A 126 2.83 0.19 4.96
CA LEU A 126 1.93 1.33 5.18
C LEU A 126 0.46 0.93 5.00
N GLN A 127 0.16 0.16 3.96
CA GLN A 127 -1.18 -0.36 3.71
C GLN A 127 -1.68 -1.24 4.88
N ALA A 128 -0.84 -2.15 5.38
CA ALA A 128 -1.17 -2.98 6.53
C ALA A 128 -1.45 -2.15 7.79
N ASN A 129 -0.60 -1.15 8.08
CA ASN A 129 -0.78 -0.26 9.23
C ASN A 129 -2.07 0.56 9.14
N LEU A 130 -2.42 1.04 7.94
CA LEU A 130 -3.65 1.79 7.72
C LEU A 130 -4.88 0.91 7.93
N GLN A 131 -4.86 -0.34 7.45
CA GLN A 131 -5.92 -1.31 7.69
C GLN A 131 -6.09 -1.61 9.18
N LEU A 132 -4.99 -1.82 9.92
CA LEU A 132 -5.05 -2.00 11.37
C LEU A 132 -5.61 -0.78 12.09
N ALA A 133 -5.17 0.42 11.72
CA ALA A 133 -5.67 1.67 12.30
C ALA A 133 -7.17 1.84 12.04
N ALA A 134 -7.65 1.53 10.83
CA ALA A 134 -9.08 1.57 10.50
C ALA A 134 -9.90 0.60 11.39
N VAL A 135 -9.41 -0.62 11.59
CA VAL A 135 -10.05 -1.61 12.49
C VAL A 135 -10.05 -1.12 13.95
N ILE A 136 -8.95 -0.56 14.43
CA ILE A 136 -8.87 0.00 15.79
C ILE A 136 -9.86 1.16 15.95
N CYS A 137 -9.89 2.11 15.02
CA CYS A 137 -10.78 3.26 15.08
C CYS A 137 -12.26 2.85 15.02
N THR A 138 -12.62 1.90 14.16
CA THR A 138 -14.00 1.40 14.07
C THR A 138 -14.44 0.70 15.34
N ASN A 139 -13.58 -0.16 15.90
CA ASN A 139 -13.86 -0.83 17.18
C ASN A 139 -13.96 0.16 18.35
N ALA A 140 -13.03 1.12 18.44
CA ALA A 140 -13.04 2.14 19.48
C ALA A 140 -14.31 3.01 19.41
N ARG A 141 -14.72 3.44 18.20
CA ARG A 141 -15.98 4.19 18.02
C ARG A 141 -17.20 3.37 18.45
N ARG A 142 -17.22 2.08 18.13
CA ARG A 142 -18.29 1.18 18.55
C ARG A 142 -18.34 1.07 20.08
N GLN A 143 -17.21 0.83 20.73
CA GLN A 143 -17.13 0.73 22.19
C GLN A 143 -17.55 2.02 22.88
N LEU A 144 -17.07 3.17 22.41
CA LEU A 144 -17.46 4.47 22.97
C LEU A 144 -18.96 4.72 22.85
N ARG A 145 -19.60 4.31 21.74
CA ARG A 145 -21.05 4.42 21.58
C ARG A 145 -21.79 3.57 22.61
N VAL A 146 -21.39 2.31 22.78
CA VAL A 146 -21.98 1.41 23.78
C VAL A 146 -21.79 1.97 25.19
N SER A 147 -20.58 2.37 25.56
CA SER A 147 -20.31 2.94 26.89
C SER A 147 -21.09 4.23 27.15
N LYS A 148 -21.35 5.06 26.12
CA LYS A 148 -22.20 6.26 26.26
C LYS A 148 -23.65 5.89 26.57
N GLU A 149 -24.19 4.88 25.89
CA GLU A 149 -25.56 4.39 26.10
C GLU A 149 -25.69 3.80 27.52
N GLU A 150 -24.78 2.91 27.91
CA GLU A 150 -24.72 2.30 29.25
C GLU A 150 -24.58 3.35 30.36
N PHE A 151 -23.71 4.34 30.16
CA PHE A 151 -23.53 5.44 31.11
C PHE A 151 -24.80 6.28 31.27
N THR A 152 -25.50 6.55 30.16
CA THR A 152 -26.74 7.34 30.17
C THR A 152 -27.83 6.58 30.89
N GLU A 153 -27.99 5.28 30.62
CA GLU A 153 -28.95 4.41 31.28
C GLU A 153 -28.70 4.36 32.80
N ALA A 154 -27.46 4.09 33.20
CA ALA A 154 -27.08 4.06 34.61
C ALA A 154 -27.31 5.41 35.31
N SER A 155 -26.97 6.52 34.64
CA SER A 155 -27.16 7.87 35.17
C SER A 155 -28.64 8.20 35.34
N LEU A 156 -29.49 7.89 34.36
CA LEU A 156 -30.94 8.07 34.47
C LEU A 156 -31.54 7.20 35.58
N GLY A 157 -31.06 5.96 35.73
CA GLY A 157 -31.42 5.08 36.83
C GLY A 157 -31.07 5.67 38.20
N LEU A 158 -29.89 6.28 38.32
CA LEU A 158 -29.46 6.98 39.54
C LEU A 158 -30.36 8.19 39.84
N LEU A 159 -30.68 9.02 38.83
CA LEU A 159 -31.60 10.15 38.98
C LEU A 159 -33.00 9.69 39.43
N ALA A 160 -33.52 8.62 38.83
CA ALA A 160 -34.83 8.07 39.20
C ALA A 160 -34.87 7.61 40.66
N ASN A 161 -33.83 6.91 41.12
CA ASN A 161 -33.69 6.49 42.50
C ASN A 161 -33.54 7.68 43.46
N GLN A 162 -32.79 8.71 43.07
CA GLN A 162 -32.65 9.92 43.86
C GLN A 162 -33.99 10.65 44.00
N ARG A 163 -34.78 10.75 42.92
CA ARG A 163 -36.13 11.33 42.95
C ARG A 163 -37.06 10.54 43.88
N ARG A 164 -37.05 9.19 43.80
CA ARG A 164 -37.81 8.33 44.72
C ARG A 164 -37.43 8.58 46.17
N ARG A 165 -36.13 8.67 46.46
CA ARG A 165 -35.61 8.95 47.82
C ARG A 165 -36.08 10.30 48.33
N GLN A 166 -36.06 11.35 47.50
CA GLN A 166 -36.55 12.67 47.89
C GLN A 166 -38.04 12.65 48.25
N LEU A 167 -38.88 11.98 47.44
CA LEU A 167 -40.31 11.82 47.72
C LEU A 167 -40.56 11.08 49.04
N LEU A 168 -39.89 9.95 49.26
CA LEU A 168 -39.99 9.19 50.51
C LEU A 168 -39.55 10.02 51.72
N THR A 169 -38.50 10.83 51.57
CA THR A 169 -38.03 11.73 52.63
C THR A 169 -39.07 12.82 52.93
N GLY A 170 -39.72 13.38 51.90
CA GLY A 170 -40.82 14.34 52.05
C GLY A 170 -42.01 13.74 52.77
N LEU A 171 -42.44 12.54 52.37
CA LEU A 171 -43.52 11.80 53.02
C LEU A 171 -43.20 11.49 54.48
N LEU A 172 -41.95 11.13 54.78
CA LEU A 172 -41.53 10.86 56.15
C LEU A 172 -41.59 12.12 57.03
N LYS A 173 -41.24 13.30 56.47
CA LYS A 173 -41.38 14.59 57.17
C LYS A 173 -42.86 14.93 57.42
N SER A 174 -43.75 14.76 56.45
CA SER A 174 -45.18 15.03 56.64
C SER A 174 -45.79 14.07 57.67
N LEU A 175 -45.46 12.79 57.62
CA LEU A 175 -45.94 11.78 58.57
C LEU A 175 -45.48 12.08 60.01
N ARG A 176 -44.23 12.52 60.19
CA ARG A 176 -43.74 13.00 61.49
C ARG A 176 -44.54 14.20 62.00
N THR A 177 -44.87 15.14 61.11
CA THR A 177 -45.66 16.34 61.43
C THR A 177 -47.08 15.98 61.86
N ILE A 178 -47.74 15.06 61.15
CA ILE A 178 -49.06 14.54 61.52
C ILE A 178 -49.00 13.85 62.88
N LYS A 179 -47.99 13.01 63.12
CA LYS A 179 -47.80 12.34 64.41
C LYS A 179 -47.59 13.33 65.57
N THR A 180 -46.85 14.42 65.33
CA THR A 180 -46.68 15.46 66.36
C THR A 180 -47.98 16.20 66.62
N LEU A 181 -48.76 16.54 65.57
CA LEU A 181 -50.07 17.18 65.70
C LEU A 181 -51.08 16.29 66.45
N GLN A 182 -51.14 15.00 66.14
CA GLN A 182 -51.99 14.06 66.86
C GLN A 182 -51.62 13.97 68.35
N ARG A 183 -50.32 13.94 68.67
CA ARG A 183 -49.87 13.93 70.07
C ARG A 183 -50.23 15.21 70.82
N THR A 184 -50.20 16.37 70.15
CA THR A 184 -50.63 17.63 70.77
C THR A 184 -52.15 17.68 70.94
N ASP A 185 -52.91 17.15 69.99
CA ASP A 185 -54.38 17.09 70.04
C ASP A 185 -54.86 16.21 71.20
N VAL A 186 -54.30 15.00 71.34
CA VAL A 186 -54.59 14.11 72.48
C VAL A 186 -54.29 14.80 73.81
N ARG A 187 -53.13 15.46 73.94
CA ARG A 187 -52.76 16.21 75.15
C ARG A 187 -53.71 17.35 75.48
N LEU A 188 -54.26 18.02 74.47
CA LEU A 188 -55.25 19.08 74.65
C LEU A 188 -56.62 18.52 75.05
N SER A 189 -56.99 17.33 74.54
CA SER A 189 -58.25 16.66 74.91
C SER A 189 -58.25 16.05 76.32
N GLU A 190 -57.07 15.82 76.90
CA GLU A 190 -56.88 15.31 78.26
C GLU A 190 -56.86 16.42 79.33
N MET A 191 -56.85 17.70 78.93
CA MET A 191 -56.91 18.90 79.78
C MET A 191 -58.35 19.43 79.88
#